data_AF-A0A7W1K530-F1
#
_entry.id   AF-A0A7W1K530-F1
#
_cell.length_a   1.000
_cell.length_b   1.000
_cell.length_c   1.000
_cell.angle_alpha   90.00
_cell.angle_beta   90.00
_cell.angle_gamma   90.00
#
_symmetry.space_group_name_H-M   'P 1'
#
loop_
_entity.id
_entity.type
_entity.pdbx_description
1 polymer ?
#
loop_
_entity_poly.entity_id
_entity_poly.type
_entity_poly.pdbx_seq_one_letter_code
_entity_poly.pdbx_strand_id
1 'polypeptide(L)' 'MRPLCRPALVLLTVLAVVGTGSQAGGAAPETTKVHVIEVDGPIDRPLRGYVEERLAEAERVGAVVVLELDTPGALGQDG' A
#
# COMPACT_ATOMS: atom_id res chain seq x y z
N MET A 1 -45.11 57.04 -10.22
CA MET A 1 -43.93 57.43 -9.44
C MET A 1 -43.01 56.23 -9.26
N ARG A 2 -41.68 56.43 -9.30
CA ARG A 2 -40.55 55.55 -8.90
C ARG A 2 -40.63 54.02 -9.23
N PRO A 3 -39.70 53.47 -10.04
CA PRO A 3 -39.56 52.02 -10.18
C PRO A 3 -38.97 51.40 -8.90
N LEU A 4 -39.45 50.22 -8.49
CA LEU A 4 -38.88 49.51 -7.34
C LEU A 4 -37.59 48.76 -7.74
N CYS A 5 -36.49 49.16 -7.13
CA CYS A 5 -35.18 48.54 -7.28
C CYS A 5 -35.21 47.03 -6.95
N ARG A 6 -34.72 46.19 -7.86
CA ARG A 6 -34.50 44.74 -7.66
C ARG A 6 -33.02 44.29 -7.59
N PRO A 7 -32.03 45.07 -7.08
CA PRO A 7 -30.63 44.64 -7.05
C PRO A 7 -30.36 43.51 -6.03
N ALA A 8 -31.16 43.44 -4.95
CA ALA A 8 -30.89 42.57 -3.81
C ALA A 8 -30.92 41.06 -4.13
N LEU A 9 -31.64 40.63 -5.16
CA LEU A 9 -31.78 39.20 -5.50
C LEU A 9 -30.57 38.65 -6.27
N VAL A 10 -29.78 39.50 -6.93
CA VAL A 10 -28.66 39.06 -7.80
C VAL A 10 -27.37 38.84 -7.02
N LEU A 11 -27.19 39.56 -5.91
CA LEU A 11 -25.94 39.53 -5.13
C LEU A 11 -25.73 38.21 -4.37
N LEU A 12 -26.82 37.51 -4.00
CA LEU A 12 -26.76 36.30 -3.19
C LEU A 12 -26.18 35.08 -3.94
N THR A 13 -26.40 35.01 -5.26
CA THR A 13 -26.08 33.83 -6.08
C THR A 13 -24.58 33.68 -6.36
N VAL A 14 -23.80 34.76 -6.29
CA VAL A 14 -22.37 34.77 -6.64
C VAL A 14 -21.52 34.05 -5.60
N LEU A 15 -21.93 34.06 -4.32
CA LEU A 15 -21.13 33.53 -3.22
C LEU A 15 -21.04 31.99 -3.20
N ALA A 16 -21.92 31.29 -3.93
CA ALA A 16 -22.01 29.84 -3.93
C ALA A 16 -20.94 29.12 -4.78
N VAL A 17 -20.22 29.85 -5.65
CA VAL A 17 -19.33 29.26 -6.68
C VAL A 17 -17.89 29.07 -6.20
N VAL A 18 -17.50 29.67 -5.06
CA VAL A 18 -16.10 29.66 -4.56
C VAL A 18 -15.77 28.39 -3.75
N GLY A 19 -16.73 27.49 -3.53
CA GLY A 19 -16.58 26.34 -2.61
C GLY A 19 -15.82 25.13 -3.15
N THR A 20 -15.68 24.96 -4.48
CA THR A 20 -15.04 23.77 -5.07
C THR A 20 -13.52 23.92 -5.14
N GLY A 21 -12.88 24.13 -4.00
CA GLY A 21 -11.43 23.99 -3.87
C GLY A 21 -11.04 22.54 -4.07
N SER A 22 -10.39 22.21 -5.19
CA SER A 22 -9.90 20.86 -5.47
C SER A 22 -8.91 20.45 -4.38
N GLN A 23 -9.33 19.53 -3.50
CA GLN A 23 -8.43 18.86 -2.58
C GLN A 23 -7.51 17.94 -3.38
N ALA A 24 -6.42 18.50 -3.90
CA ALA A 24 -5.28 17.77 -4.43
C ALA A 24 -4.55 17.10 -3.25
N GLY A 25 -5.21 16.10 -2.67
CA GLY A 25 -4.59 15.19 -1.71
C GLY A 25 -3.52 14.42 -2.44
N GLY A 26 -2.29 14.91 -2.38
CA GLY A 26 -1.12 14.18 -2.84
C GLY A 26 -1.04 12.90 -2.04
N ALA A 27 -1.37 11.77 -2.68
CA ALA A 27 -1.22 10.47 -2.07
C ALA A 27 0.24 10.32 -1.64
N ALA A 28 0.47 10.16 -0.34
CA ALA A 28 1.79 9.77 0.15
C ALA A 28 2.16 8.47 -0.55
N PRO A 29 3.39 8.35 -1.12
CA PRO A 29 3.77 7.15 -1.86
C PRO A 29 3.62 5.94 -0.93
N GLU A 30 2.80 4.96 -1.33
CA GLU A 30 2.58 3.77 -0.54
C GLU A 30 3.91 3.03 -0.40
N THR A 31 4.43 2.98 0.83
CA THR A 31 5.72 2.34 1.11
C THR A 31 5.53 0.83 1.10
N THR A 32 5.67 0.23 -0.08
CA THR A 32 5.70 -1.21 -0.27
C THR A 32 6.75 -1.81 0.67
N LYS A 33 6.29 -2.57 1.67
CA LYS A 33 7.19 -3.30 2.57
C LYS A 33 7.81 -4.43 1.76
N VAL A 34 9.13 -4.54 1.79
CA VAL A 34 9.87 -5.65 1.18
C VAL A 34 10.51 -6.45 2.31
N HIS A 35 10.24 -7.75 2.33
CA HIS A 35 10.86 -8.70 3.26
C HIS A 35 11.83 -9.57 2.45
N VAL A 36 13.14 -9.37 2.65
CA VAL A 36 14.16 -10.24 2.06
C VAL A 36 14.36 -11.44 2.99
N ILE A 37 14.30 -12.65 2.45
CA ILE A 37 14.56 -13.90 3.17
C ILE A 37 15.74 -14.56 2.46
N GLU A 38 16.89 -14.62 3.14
CA GLU A 38 18.07 -15.32 2.66
C GLU A 38 17.97 -16.80 3.05
N VAL A 39 18.25 -17.68 2.08
CA VAL A 39 18.29 -19.14 2.26
C VAL A 39 19.58 -19.67 1.62
N ASP A 40 20.55 -19.95 2.48
CA ASP A 40 21.83 -20.61 2.17
C ASP A 40 21.77 -22.08 2.61
N GLY A 41 22.26 -22.98 1.77
CA GLY A 41 22.51 -24.38 2.13
C GLY A 41 21.38 -25.37 1.79
N PRO A 42 21.51 -26.64 2.21
CA PRO A 42 20.57 -27.71 1.85
C PRO A 42 19.21 -27.55 2.54
N ILE A 43 18.12 -27.88 1.82
CA ILE A 43 16.74 -27.60 2.29
C ILE A 43 16.28 -28.66 3.30
N ASP A 44 16.68 -28.50 4.56
CA ASP A 44 16.34 -29.41 5.64
C ASP A 44 15.01 -29.08 6.37
N ARG A 45 14.69 -29.82 7.44
CA ARG A 45 13.45 -29.61 8.21
C ARG A 45 13.49 -28.32 9.05
N PRO A 46 14.56 -28.00 9.81
CA PRO A 46 14.76 -26.69 10.43
C PRO A 46 14.56 -25.50 9.46
N LEU A 47 15.23 -25.52 8.31
CA LEU A 47 15.20 -24.43 7.33
C LEU A 47 13.79 -24.23 6.75
N ARG A 48 13.07 -25.32 6.47
CA ARG A 48 11.65 -25.22 6.08
C ARG A 48 10.82 -24.51 7.16
N GLY A 49 10.97 -24.87 8.42
CA GLY A 49 10.25 -24.23 9.54
C GLY A 49 10.57 -22.74 9.69
N TYR A 50 11.83 -22.36 9.46
CA TYR A 50 12.23 -20.95 9.41
C TYR A 50 11.56 -20.19 8.26
N VAL A 51 11.56 -20.75 7.04
CA VAL A 51 10.92 -20.12 5.87
C VAL A 51 9.40 -20.01 6.05
N GLU A 52 8.74 -21.05 6.57
CA GLU A 52 7.32 -21.02 6.94
C GLU A 52 7.00 -19.87 7.92
N GLU A 53 7.84 -19.67 8.95
CA GLU A 53 7.67 -18.59 9.94
C GLU A 53 7.90 -17.17 9.35
N ARG A 54 8.90 -17.00 8.47
CA ARG A 54 9.19 -15.72 7.81
C ARG A 54 8.11 -15.33 6.79
N LEU A 55 7.57 -16.30 6.06
CA LEU A 55 6.44 -16.08 5.15
C LEU A 55 5.18 -15.65 5.90
N ALA A 56 4.88 -16.29 7.05
CA ALA A 56 3.75 -15.92 7.90
C ALA A 56 3.91 -14.53 8.54
N GLU A 57 5.14 -14.05 8.76
CA GLU A 57 5.37 -12.65 9.15
C GLU A 57 5.08 -11.69 7.99
N ALA A 58 5.68 -11.94 6.81
CA ALA A 58 5.48 -11.11 5.63
C ALA A 58 4.01 -10.99 5.19
N GLU A 59 3.23 -12.08 5.25
CA GLU A 59 1.79 -12.08 4.98
C GLU A 59 1.03 -11.15 5.93
N ARG A 60 1.26 -11.27 7.25
CA ARG A 60 0.60 -10.44 8.28
C ARG A 60 0.85 -8.94 8.12
N VAL A 61 2.00 -8.55 7.58
CA VAL A 61 2.33 -7.14 7.35
C VAL A 61 1.99 -6.65 5.94
N GLY A 62 1.55 -7.53 5.03
CA GLY A 62 1.29 -7.19 3.62
C GLY A 62 2.56 -6.84 2.84
N ALA A 63 3.66 -7.54 3.08
CA ALA A 63 4.92 -7.32 2.40
C ALA A 63 5.08 -8.12 1.10
N VAL A 64 5.81 -7.55 0.15
CA VAL A 64 6.40 -8.30 -0.97
C VAL A 64 7.58 -9.09 -0.43
N VAL A 65 7.59 -10.40 -0.67
CA VAL A 65 8.71 -11.27 -0.30
C VAL A 65 9.71 -11.37 -1.45
N VAL A 66 10.99 -11.21 -1.14
CA VAL A 66 12.10 -11.59 -2.02
C VAL A 66 12.82 -12.75 -1.33
N LEU A 67 12.79 -13.93 -1.96
CA LEU A 67 13.51 -15.11 -1.49
C LEU A 67 14.84 -15.18 -2.25
N GLU A 68 15.95 -14.93 -1.54
CA GLU A 68 17.29 -15.17 -2.08
C GLU A 68 17.69 -16.61 -1.73
N LEU A 69 18.02 -17.40 -2.75
CA LEU A 69 18.14 -18.85 -2.66
C LEU A 69 19.46 -19.32 -3.28
N ASP A 70 20.48 -19.56 -2.45
CA ASP A 70 21.67 -20.30 -2.83
C ASP A 70 21.64 -21.67 -2.16
N THR A 71 21.36 -22.72 -2.94
CA THR A 71 21.14 -24.05 -2.39
C THR A 71 21.64 -25.15 -3.33
N PRO A 72 22.34 -26.18 -2.81
CA PRO A 72 22.53 -27.44 -3.53
C PRO A 72 21.23 -28.26 -3.63
N GLY A 73 20.16 -27.86 -2.92
CA GLY A 73 18.80 -28.39 -3.03
C GLY A 73 18.43 -29.47 -2.00
N ALA A 74 17.64 -30.44 -2.47
CA ALA A 74 17.16 -31.64 -1.80
C ALA A 74 16.27 -31.48 -0.54
N LEU A 75 14.94 -31.54 -0.74
CA LEU A 75 14.01 -32.16 0.22
C LEU A 75 13.72 -33.59 -0.24
N GLY A 76 14.12 -34.60 0.55
CA GLY A 76 13.67 -36.00 0.38
C GLY A 76 14.37 -36.82 -0.70
N GLN A 77 15.71 -36.79 -0.77
CA GLN A 77 16.48 -37.75 -1.59
C GLN A 77 17.02 -38.97 -0.81
N ASP A 78 16.93 -38.97 0.52
CA ASP A 78 17.04 -40.18 1.36
C ASP A 78 15.63 -40.62 1.77
N GLY A 79 15.35 -41.93 1.71
CA GLY A 79 14.02 -42.55 1.93
C GLY A 79 13.80 -43.12 3.33
#